data_AF-A0A969J3A2-F1
#
_entry.id   AF-A0A969J3A2-F1
#
_cell.length_a   1.000
_cell.length_b   1.000
_cell.length_c   1.000
_cell.angle_alpha   90.00
_cell.angle_beta   90.00
_cell.angle_gamma   90.00
#
_symmetry.space_group_name_H-M   'P 1'
#
loop_
_entity.id
_entity.type
_entity.pdbx_description
1 polymer ?
#
loop_
_entity_poly.entity_id
_entity_poly.type
_entity_poly.pdbx_seq_one_letter_code
_entity_poly.pdbx_strand_id
1 'polypeptide(L)'
;MRVAIAGAGLAGLSCAKYLTDAGHTPIVLERRDVLGGKVAAWKDEDGDWYETGLHIFFGAYPNMLQLLKELGIDDRLQWKEHTMIFNQPDVPGTYSRFDFPDIPAPWNGIIAILRNNDMLTWGEKIRFGIGLIPAMIQGQRYVEEMDQYSFSEWLKKQNVPPRVEKEVFIAMAKALNFINPNEISSTVVLTALNRFLQEKNGSKMAFLDGSPPERLCQPMVDYITERGGEVRLNAPLKEILLNEDNMVRGFLMRGLAGAPDYEITADVYVSAMPVDPLKVLLPIPWKEMEYFQKLNGLEGVPVINLHLWFDRKLTDVDHLLFSRSPLLSVYADMSNTCREYENPDRSMLELVLAPAQDWITKSDEEIVEVTLVELEKLFPDHFGTENPARLLKYKVVKTPRSVYKATPGCQQHRPIQVTPIPNFFLAGDFTMQRYLASMEGAVLSGKLTAQAIHSHRSMDSSSPSKDLQTALP
;
A
#
# COMPACT_ATOMS: atom_id res chain seq x y z
N MET A 1 19.21 19.04 13.78
CA MET A 1 19.59 17.66 14.16
C MET A 1 19.72 16.84 12.90
N ARG A 2 20.71 15.95 12.85
CA ARG A 2 20.85 14.94 11.80
C ARG A 2 20.00 13.73 12.17
N VAL A 3 19.24 13.21 11.21
CA VAL A 3 18.35 12.06 11.43
C VAL A 3 18.65 10.98 10.39
N ALA A 4 19.21 9.84 10.80
CA ALA A 4 19.47 8.72 9.89
C ALA A 4 18.22 7.87 9.71
N ILE A 5 17.80 7.64 8.46
CA ILE A 5 16.58 6.89 8.12
C ILE A 5 16.97 5.68 7.26
N ALA A 6 16.73 4.47 7.76
CA ALA A 6 16.94 3.24 7.02
C ALA A 6 15.72 2.90 6.14
N GLY A 7 15.86 3.04 4.83
CA GLY A 7 14.85 2.72 3.80
C GLY A 7 14.27 3.97 3.10
N ALA A 8 14.29 3.99 1.77
CA ALA A 8 13.69 5.03 0.93
C ALA A 8 12.36 4.58 0.28
N GLY A 9 11.55 3.82 1.02
CA GLY A 9 10.14 3.66 0.68
C GLY A 9 9.34 4.93 0.98
N LEU A 10 8.05 4.95 0.61
CA LEU A 10 7.18 6.12 0.85
C LEU A 10 7.18 6.60 2.31
N ALA A 11 7.27 5.70 3.29
CA ALA A 11 7.35 6.07 4.69
C ALA A 11 8.66 6.81 5.05
N GLY A 12 9.80 6.33 4.54
CA GLY A 12 11.10 6.95 4.79
C GLY A 12 11.26 8.28 4.08
N LEU A 13 10.85 8.35 2.81
CA LEU A 13 10.85 9.59 2.02
C LEU A 13 9.88 10.63 2.63
N SER A 14 8.69 10.21 3.08
CA SER A 14 7.74 11.11 3.76
C SER A 14 8.33 11.64 5.07
N CYS A 15 8.93 10.76 5.89
CA CYS A 15 9.60 11.16 7.13
C CYS A 15 10.69 12.20 6.86
N ALA A 16 11.56 11.94 5.87
CA ALA A 16 12.62 12.87 5.48
C ALA A 16 12.08 14.21 4.97
N LYS A 17 11.04 14.19 4.13
CA LYS A 17 10.39 15.41 3.63
C LYS A 17 9.89 16.28 4.79
N TYR A 18 9.12 15.71 5.71
CA TYR A 18 8.56 16.46 6.82
C TYR A 18 9.60 16.84 7.90
N LEU A 19 10.68 16.07 8.07
CA LEU A 19 11.82 16.48 8.89
C LEU A 19 12.56 17.67 8.29
N THR A 20 12.68 17.71 6.96
CA THR A 20 13.24 18.83 6.21
C THR A 20 12.40 20.09 6.43
N ASP A 21 11.07 20.00 6.33
CA ASP A 21 10.14 21.11 6.62
C ASP A 21 10.30 21.64 8.05
N ALA A 22 10.58 20.75 9.01
CA ALA A 22 10.81 21.08 10.41
C ALA A 22 12.25 21.57 10.71
N GLY A 23 13.10 21.77 9.70
CA GLY A 23 14.45 22.30 9.83
C GLY A 23 15.49 21.30 10.33
N HIS A 24 15.23 20.00 10.18
CA HIS A 24 16.20 18.93 10.47
C HIS A 24 16.92 18.48 9.19
N THR A 25 18.03 17.76 9.35
CA THR A 25 18.85 17.23 8.25
C THR A 25 18.66 15.71 8.16
N PRO A 26 17.72 15.21 7.36
CA PRO A 26 17.56 13.76 7.18
C PRO A 26 18.68 13.17 6.32
N ILE A 27 19.06 11.93 6.62
CA ILE A 27 19.99 11.11 5.84
C ILE A 27 19.29 9.79 5.54
N VAL A 28 18.69 9.68 4.36
CA VAL A 28 17.96 8.49 3.92
C VAL A 28 18.93 7.50 3.30
N LEU A 29 18.91 6.25 3.76
CA LEU A 29 19.81 5.18 3.38
C LEU A 29 19.00 4.03 2.78
N GLU A 30 19.02 3.89 1.46
CA GLU A 30 18.31 2.86 0.72
C GLU A 30 19.25 1.73 0.34
N ARG A 31 18.83 0.49 0.61
CA ARG A 31 19.63 -0.70 0.34
C ARG A 31 19.83 -0.93 -1.16
N ARG A 32 18.80 -0.69 -1.97
CA ARG A 32 18.81 -0.98 -3.41
C ARG A 32 19.32 0.22 -4.21
N ASP A 33 19.47 0.01 -5.51
CA ASP A 33 19.73 1.01 -6.54
C ASP A 33 18.45 1.68 -7.06
N VAL A 34 17.31 1.50 -6.37
CA VAL A 34 15.99 2.02 -6.77
C VAL A 34 15.21 2.54 -5.56
N LEU A 35 14.49 3.65 -5.76
CA LEU A 35 13.63 4.28 -4.76
C LEU A 35 12.26 3.60 -4.64
N GLY A 36 11.50 3.92 -3.58
CA GLY A 36 10.06 3.63 -3.48
C GLY A 36 9.72 2.33 -2.75
N GLY A 37 10.66 1.40 -2.58
CA GLY A 37 10.39 0.17 -1.85
C GLY A 37 9.34 -0.69 -2.57
N LYS A 38 8.14 -0.79 -2.00
CA LYS A 38 7.01 -1.54 -2.57
C LYS A 38 6.35 -0.86 -3.78
N VAL A 39 6.65 0.42 -4.03
CA VAL A 39 6.23 1.14 -5.26
C VAL A 39 7.37 1.23 -6.28
N ALA A 40 8.48 0.51 -6.09
CA ALA A 40 9.61 0.60 -7.02
C ALA A 40 9.25 0.06 -8.41
N ALA A 41 9.93 0.58 -9.43
CA ALA A 41 9.83 0.14 -10.82
C ALA A 41 11.23 0.14 -11.47
N TRP A 42 11.40 -0.64 -12.53
CA TRP A 42 12.65 -0.75 -13.28
C TRP A 42 12.36 -0.71 -14.79
N LYS A 43 13.31 -0.21 -15.57
CA LYS A 43 13.28 -0.32 -17.04
C LYS A 43 14.00 -1.59 -17.47
N ASP A 44 13.43 -2.30 -18.44
CA ASP A 44 14.14 -3.39 -19.12
C ASP A 44 15.01 -2.89 -20.28
N GLU A 45 15.61 -3.83 -21.03
CA GLU A 45 16.52 -3.54 -22.13
C GLU A 45 15.85 -2.82 -23.31
N ASP A 46 14.53 -2.97 -23.47
CA ASP A 46 13.75 -2.28 -24.50
C ASP A 46 13.30 -0.88 -24.04
N GLY A 47 13.57 -0.52 -22.78
CA GLY A 47 13.16 0.73 -22.15
C GLY A 47 11.75 0.70 -21.55
N ASP A 48 11.08 -0.45 -21.51
CA ASP A 48 9.75 -0.59 -20.92
C ASP A 48 9.84 -0.75 -19.40
N TRP A 49 8.93 -0.06 -18.70
CA TRP A 49 8.84 -0.13 -17.25
C TRP A 49 8.08 -1.37 -16.77
N TYR A 50 8.53 -1.95 -15.66
CA TYR A 50 7.80 -2.92 -14.88
C TYR A 50 7.89 -2.59 -13.39
N GLU A 51 6.77 -2.74 -12.68
CA GLU A 51 6.58 -2.27 -11.31
C GLU A 51 6.61 -3.40 -10.28
N THR A 52 6.72 -3.04 -9.01
CA THR A 52 6.59 -4.00 -7.90
C THR A 52 5.13 -4.41 -7.66
N GLY A 53 4.17 -3.60 -8.10
CA GLY A 53 2.75 -3.81 -7.90
C GLY A 53 1.91 -2.79 -8.66
N LEU A 54 0.64 -3.14 -8.89
CA LEU A 54 -0.34 -2.23 -9.48
C LEU A 54 -0.91 -1.30 -8.41
N HIS A 55 -0.53 -0.02 -8.46
CA HIS A 55 -0.85 0.95 -7.42
C HIS A 55 -2.00 1.89 -7.81
N ILE A 56 -2.99 2.00 -6.91
CA ILE A 56 -4.14 2.90 -7.08
C ILE A 56 -4.15 3.97 -5.98
N PHE A 57 -4.33 5.21 -6.41
CA PHE A 57 -4.57 6.35 -5.53
C PHE A 57 -6.07 6.53 -5.36
N PHE A 58 -6.51 6.79 -4.14
CA PHE A 58 -7.92 7.03 -3.84
C PHE A 58 -8.15 8.47 -3.42
N GLY A 59 -9.36 8.99 -3.65
CA GLY A 59 -9.77 10.30 -3.12
C GLY A 59 -9.66 10.38 -1.59
N ALA A 60 -9.89 9.26 -0.90
CA ALA A 60 -9.77 9.15 0.55
C ALA A 60 -8.31 9.00 1.05
N TYR A 61 -7.31 9.46 0.29
CA TYR A 61 -5.89 9.48 0.66
C TYR A 61 -5.40 10.91 0.96
N PRO A 62 -5.89 11.56 2.02
CA PRO A 62 -5.63 12.97 2.25
C PRO A 62 -4.14 13.30 2.46
N ASN A 63 -3.35 12.42 3.08
CA ASN A 63 -1.93 12.72 3.31
C ASN A 63 -1.10 12.59 2.03
N MET A 64 -1.42 11.62 1.18
CA MET A 64 -0.81 11.48 -0.15
C MET A 64 -1.20 12.65 -1.06
N LEU A 65 -2.48 13.01 -1.12
CA LEU A 65 -2.95 14.14 -1.93
C LEU A 65 -2.34 15.47 -1.43
N GLN A 66 -2.24 15.64 -0.11
CA GLN A 66 -1.53 16.77 0.47
C GLN A 66 -0.04 16.78 0.10
N LEU A 67 0.65 15.63 0.20
CA LEU A 67 2.06 15.51 -0.15
C LEU A 67 2.31 15.87 -1.63
N LEU A 68 1.49 15.35 -2.55
CA LEU A 68 1.59 15.66 -3.98
C LEU A 68 1.40 17.17 -4.24
N LYS A 69 0.43 17.79 -3.57
CA LYS A 69 0.19 19.24 -3.66
C LYS A 69 1.34 20.07 -3.08
N GLU A 70 1.90 19.66 -1.95
CA GLU A 70 3.06 20.31 -1.33
C GLU A 70 4.31 20.25 -2.21
N LEU A 71 4.44 19.19 -3.02
CA LEU A 71 5.50 19.01 -4.00
C LEU A 71 5.18 19.63 -5.38
N GLY A 72 3.96 20.13 -5.59
CA GLY A 72 3.51 20.71 -6.86
C GLY A 72 3.41 19.69 -8.00
N ILE A 73 2.99 18.46 -7.69
CA ILE A 73 2.90 17.33 -8.63
C ILE A 73 1.53 16.63 -8.59
N ASP A 74 0.48 17.30 -8.09
CA ASP A 74 -0.87 16.74 -8.01
C ASP A 74 -1.53 16.51 -9.38
N ASP A 75 -1.02 17.16 -10.43
CA ASP A 75 -1.41 16.95 -11.83
C ASP A 75 -0.96 15.60 -12.40
N ARG A 76 -0.02 14.91 -11.73
CA ARG A 76 0.45 13.57 -12.12
C ARG A 76 -0.56 12.46 -11.82
N LEU A 77 -1.65 12.75 -11.11
CA LEU A 77 -2.71 11.77 -10.87
C LEU A 77 -3.76 11.79 -11.99
N GLN A 78 -3.89 10.66 -12.67
CA GLN A 78 -4.84 10.43 -13.74
C GLN A 78 -6.15 9.87 -13.16
N TRP A 79 -7.00 10.76 -12.65
CA TRP A 79 -8.30 10.40 -12.10
C TRP A 79 -9.21 9.79 -13.19
N LYS A 80 -9.73 8.59 -12.91
CA LYS A 80 -10.64 7.88 -13.81
C LYS A 80 -12.11 8.20 -13.49
N GLU A 81 -13.03 7.65 -14.28
CA GLU A 81 -14.45 7.74 -13.98
C GLU A 81 -14.75 7.26 -12.55
N HIS A 82 -15.78 7.80 -11.90
CA HIS A 82 -16.15 7.35 -10.57
C HIS A 82 -16.98 6.07 -10.67
N THR A 83 -16.31 4.97 -10.99
CA THR A 83 -16.94 3.66 -11.25
C THR A 83 -16.09 2.53 -10.65
N MET A 84 -16.72 1.41 -10.32
CA MET A 84 -16.02 0.14 -10.09
C MET A 84 -16.47 -0.89 -11.11
N ILE A 85 -15.53 -1.45 -11.88
CA ILE A 85 -15.81 -2.36 -13.00
C ILE A 85 -15.33 -3.78 -12.66
N PHE A 86 -16.24 -4.74 -12.74
CA PHE A 86 -16.01 -6.14 -12.38
C PHE A 86 -16.23 -7.04 -13.60
N ASN A 87 -15.30 -7.95 -13.90
CA ASN A 87 -15.56 -9.01 -14.87
C ASN A 87 -16.67 -9.95 -14.38
N GLN A 88 -17.46 -10.52 -15.29
CA GLN A 88 -18.49 -11.50 -14.96
C GLN A 88 -18.00 -12.94 -15.28
N PRO A 89 -17.68 -13.77 -14.26
CA PRO A 89 -17.17 -15.12 -14.50
C PRO A 89 -18.16 -16.05 -15.22
N ASP A 90 -19.46 -15.83 -15.03
CA ASP A 90 -20.52 -16.64 -15.63
C ASP A 90 -20.82 -16.26 -17.09
N VAL A 91 -20.37 -15.08 -17.53
CA VAL A 91 -20.52 -14.57 -18.90
C VAL A 91 -19.18 -13.97 -19.35
N PRO A 92 -18.22 -14.81 -19.81
CA PRO A 92 -16.87 -14.41 -20.20
C PRO A 92 -16.84 -13.20 -21.16
N GLY A 93 -15.84 -12.33 -20.99
CA GLY A 93 -15.68 -11.11 -21.78
C GLY A 93 -16.60 -9.94 -21.43
N THR A 94 -17.55 -10.12 -20.49
CA THR A 94 -18.47 -9.04 -20.08
C THR A 94 -18.11 -8.43 -18.73
N TYR A 95 -18.56 -7.20 -18.53
CA TYR A 95 -18.35 -6.43 -17.31
C TYR A 95 -19.67 -6.08 -16.64
N SER A 96 -19.64 -6.01 -15.32
CA SER A 96 -20.64 -5.34 -14.48
C SER A 96 -20.01 -4.09 -13.88
N ARG A 97 -20.82 -3.08 -13.55
CA ARG A 97 -20.32 -1.82 -13.00
C ARG A 97 -21.17 -1.24 -11.89
N PHE A 98 -20.51 -0.57 -10.96
CA PHE A 98 -21.12 0.32 -9.98
C PHE A 98 -20.71 1.75 -10.32
N ASP A 99 -21.62 2.49 -10.96
CA ASP A 99 -21.40 3.90 -11.33
C ASP A 99 -21.86 4.83 -10.21
N PHE A 100 -20.95 5.64 -9.68
CA PHE A 100 -21.21 6.57 -8.58
C PHE A 100 -21.60 7.93 -9.17
N PRO A 101 -22.88 8.34 -9.10
CA PRO A 101 -23.31 9.64 -9.62
C PRO A 101 -22.68 10.78 -8.84
N ASP A 102 -22.59 11.95 -9.48
CA ASP A 102 -21.96 13.15 -8.91
C ASP A 102 -22.83 13.83 -7.82
N ILE A 103 -23.15 13.11 -6.75
CA ILE A 103 -23.92 13.55 -5.58
C ILE A 103 -23.13 13.23 -4.30
N PRO A 104 -23.47 13.82 -3.14
CA PRO A 104 -22.74 13.59 -1.90
C PRO A 104 -22.72 12.12 -1.47
N ALA A 105 -21.65 11.70 -0.79
CA ALA A 105 -21.64 10.43 -0.06
C ALA A 105 -22.56 10.50 1.18
N PRO A 106 -23.20 9.39 1.58
CA PRO A 106 -23.14 8.05 1.00
C PRO A 106 -24.15 7.80 -0.15
N TRP A 107 -24.92 8.82 -0.57
CA TRP A 107 -26.00 8.65 -1.55
C TRP A 107 -25.52 8.16 -2.91
N ASN A 108 -24.35 8.61 -3.35
CA ASN A 108 -23.73 8.14 -4.59
C ASN A 108 -23.51 6.61 -4.56
N GLY A 109 -22.95 6.06 -3.48
CA GLY A 109 -22.74 4.62 -3.30
C GLY A 109 -24.04 3.84 -3.20
N ILE A 110 -25.04 4.36 -2.48
CA ILE A 110 -26.38 3.75 -2.41
C ILE A 110 -26.99 3.64 -3.81
N ILE A 111 -26.95 4.72 -4.60
CA ILE A 111 -27.49 4.70 -5.97
C ILE A 111 -26.69 3.73 -6.86
N ALA A 112 -25.37 3.68 -6.73
CA ALA A 112 -24.54 2.74 -7.50
C ALA A 112 -24.96 1.29 -7.24
N ILE A 113 -25.15 0.91 -5.97
CA ILE A 113 -25.62 -0.44 -5.57
C ILE A 113 -27.05 -0.70 -6.07
N LEU A 114 -27.95 0.29 -5.98
CA LEU A 114 -29.33 0.13 -6.43
C LEU A 114 -29.43 -0.03 -7.95
N ARG A 115 -28.62 0.70 -8.73
CA ARG A 115 -28.60 0.64 -10.21
C ARG A 115 -27.99 -0.64 -10.78
N ASN A 116 -27.01 -1.22 -10.09
CA ASN A 116 -26.39 -2.49 -10.51
C ASN A 116 -27.37 -3.66 -10.34
N ASN A 117 -27.74 -4.37 -11.42
CA ASN A 117 -28.78 -5.43 -11.36
C ASN A 117 -28.28 -6.81 -11.79
N ASP A 118 -26.99 -6.92 -12.11
CA ASP A 118 -26.33 -8.10 -12.64
C ASP A 118 -25.41 -8.77 -11.60
N MET A 119 -24.85 -8.05 -10.61
CA MET A 119 -24.10 -8.69 -9.51
C MET A 119 -24.97 -9.09 -8.31
N LEU A 120 -25.91 -8.23 -7.89
CA LEU A 120 -26.69 -8.42 -6.65
C LEU A 120 -28.21 -8.39 -6.90
N THR A 121 -28.91 -9.35 -6.32
CA THR A 121 -30.38 -9.34 -6.25
C THR A 121 -30.89 -8.31 -5.24
N TRP A 122 -32.15 -7.91 -5.36
CA TRP A 122 -32.78 -6.98 -4.41
C TRP A 122 -32.75 -7.48 -2.96
N GLY A 123 -32.98 -8.77 -2.74
CA GLY A 123 -32.91 -9.37 -1.41
C GLY A 123 -31.50 -9.28 -0.81
N GLU A 124 -30.47 -9.52 -1.63
CA GLU A 124 -29.07 -9.40 -1.24
C GLU A 124 -28.69 -7.95 -0.91
N LYS A 125 -29.11 -6.98 -1.72
CA LYS A 125 -28.88 -5.55 -1.46
C LYS A 125 -29.47 -5.10 -0.13
N ILE A 126 -30.71 -5.49 0.16
CA ILE A 126 -31.39 -5.13 1.42
C ILE A 126 -30.66 -5.76 2.61
N ARG A 127 -30.35 -7.06 2.54
CA ARG A 127 -29.64 -7.76 3.62
C ARG A 127 -28.24 -7.19 3.86
N PHE A 128 -27.52 -6.84 2.80
CA PHE A 128 -26.22 -6.20 2.89
C PHE A 128 -26.32 -4.82 3.55
N GLY A 129 -27.27 -3.98 3.12
CA GLY A 129 -27.55 -2.69 3.74
C GLY A 129 -27.84 -2.79 5.23
N ILE A 130 -28.70 -3.75 5.63
CA ILE A 130 -29.00 -4.04 7.05
C ILE A 130 -27.73 -4.47 7.81
N GLY A 131 -26.91 -5.33 7.20
CA GLY A 131 -25.67 -5.83 7.79
C GLY A 131 -24.67 -4.72 8.12
N LEU A 132 -24.62 -3.64 7.33
CA LEU A 132 -23.74 -2.49 7.55
C LEU A 132 -24.23 -1.51 8.63
N ILE A 133 -25.51 -1.55 9.03
CA ILE A 133 -26.10 -0.59 9.98
C ILE A 133 -25.28 -0.47 11.28
N PRO A 134 -24.85 -1.55 11.95
CA PRO A 134 -24.07 -1.43 13.19
C PRO A 134 -22.75 -0.69 13.01
N ALA A 135 -22.05 -0.91 11.90
CA ALA A 135 -20.80 -0.21 11.60
C ALA A 135 -21.03 1.29 11.35
N MET A 136 -22.10 1.64 10.62
CA MET A 136 -22.45 3.04 10.34
C MET A 136 -22.86 3.82 11.59
N ILE A 137 -23.63 3.20 12.51
CA ILE A 137 -24.14 3.87 13.71
C ILE A 137 -23.07 3.95 14.81
N GLN A 138 -22.32 2.87 15.05
CA GLN A 138 -21.37 2.81 16.16
C GLN A 138 -19.99 3.39 15.82
N GLY A 139 -19.72 3.62 14.52
CA GLY A 139 -18.54 4.31 14.05
C GLY A 139 -17.22 3.56 14.32
N GLN A 140 -16.14 4.33 14.46
CA GLN A 140 -14.77 3.81 14.45
C GLN A 140 -14.47 2.81 15.57
N ARG A 141 -15.01 3.02 16.78
CA ARG A 141 -14.82 2.10 17.91
C ARG A 141 -15.33 0.69 17.59
N TYR A 142 -16.50 0.59 16.97
CA TYR A 142 -17.04 -0.70 16.54
C TYR A 142 -16.16 -1.33 15.47
N VAL A 143 -15.71 -0.55 14.49
CA VAL A 143 -14.82 -1.04 13.43
C VAL A 143 -13.54 -1.65 14.01
N GLU A 144 -12.94 -1.03 15.01
CA GLU A 144 -11.75 -1.53 15.70
C GLU A 144 -12.02 -2.80 16.52
N GLU A 145 -13.16 -2.86 17.23
CA GLU A 145 -13.58 -4.06 17.98
C GLU A 145 -13.84 -5.27 17.08
N MET A 146 -14.12 -5.07 15.80
CA MET A 146 -14.30 -6.15 14.83
C MET A 146 -12.98 -6.78 14.37
N ASP A 147 -11.82 -6.31 14.86
CA ASP A 147 -10.52 -6.90 14.53
C ASP A 147 -10.40 -8.36 14.98
N GLN A 148 -11.26 -8.81 15.91
CA GLN A 148 -11.32 -10.21 16.35
C GLN A 148 -11.96 -11.17 15.33
N TYR A 149 -12.59 -10.66 14.26
CA TYR A 149 -13.31 -11.46 13.27
C TYR A 149 -12.66 -11.34 11.90
N SER A 150 -12.54 -12.47 11.20
CA SER A 150 -12.36 -12.44 9.74
C SER A 150 -13.59 -11.80 9.09
N PHE A 151 -13.43 -11.26 7.88
CA PHE A 151 -14.54 -10.60 7.21
C PHE A 151 -15.68 -11.58 6.89
N SER A 152 -15.39 -12.83 6.53
CA SER A 152 -16.42 -13.88 6.36
C SER A 152 -17.20 -14.15 7.66
N GLU A 153 -16.51 -14.21 8.80
CA GLU A 153 -17.17 -14.40 10.11
C GLU A 153 -18.08 -13.21 10.45
N TRP A 154 -17.62 -12.00 10.16
CA TRP A 154 -18.42 -10.79 10.37
C TRP A 154 -19.64 -10.76 9.45
N LEU A 155 -19.50 -11.04 8.15
CA LEU A 155 -20.65 -11.12 7.23
C LEU A 155 -21.69 -12.14 7.70
N LYS A 156 -21.24 -13.31 8.16
CA LYS A 156 -22.11 -14.35 8.73
C LYS A 156 -22.82 -13.86 9.99
N LYS A 157 -22.09 -13.20 10.90
CA LYS A 157 -22.66 -12.59 12.12
C LYS A 157 -23.74 -11.55 11.79
N GLN A 158 -23.55 -10.80 10.71
CA GLN A 158 -24.47 -9.78 10.23
C GLN A 158 -25.61 -10.33 9.35
N ASN A 159 -25.68 -11.66 9.15
CA ASN A 159 -26.63 -12.34 8.26
C ASN A 159 -26.62 -11.81 6.81
N VAL A 160 -25.43 -11.43 6.32
CA VAL A 160 -25.24 -11.07 4.91
C VAL A 160 -25.19 -12.36 4.08
N PRO A 161 -25.89 -12.43 2.92
CA PRO A 161 -25.92 -13.65 2.12
C PRO A 161 -24.52 -14.04 1.61
N PRO A 162 -24.15 -15.34 1.63
CA PRO A 162 -22.83 -15.80 1.19
C PRO A 162 -22.47 -15.43 -0.26
N ARG A 163 -23.47 -15.26 -1.12
CA ARG A 163 -23.25 -14.81 -2.50
C ARG A 163 -22.72 -13.37 -2.56
N VAL A 164 -23.11 -12.47 -1.65
CA VAL A 164 -22.54 -11.11 -1.61
C VAL A 164 -21.03 -11.16 -1.33
N GLU A 165 -20.60 -12.06 -0.44
CA GLU A 165 -19.19 -12.30 -0.17
C GLU A 165 -18.45 -12.75 -1.42
N LYS A 166 -18.98 -13.78 -2.10
CA LYS A 166 -18.42 -14.35 -3.32
C LYS A 166 -18.34 -13.33 -4.46
N GLU A 167 -19.41 -12.56 -4.66
CA GLU A 167 -19.54 -11.67 -5.81
C GLU A 167 -18.74 -10.37 -5.66
N VAL A 168 -18.67 -9.81 -4.44
CA VAL A 168 -18.10 -8.48 -4.20
C VAL A 168 -16.83 -8.54 -3.34
N PHE A 169 -16.90 -9.25 -2.21
CA PHE A 169 -15.90 -9.08 -1.16
C PHE A 169 -14.65 -9.94 -1.30
N ILE A 170 -14.69 -11.03 -2.07
CA ILE A 170 -13.46 -11.70 -2.50
C ILE A 170 -12.57 -10.73 -3.27
N ALA A 171 -13.13 -10.00 -4.24
CA ALA A 171 -12.38 -9.02 -5.02
C ALA A 171 -11.84 -7.88 -4.15
N MET A 172 -12.66 -7.37 -3.22
CA MET A 172 -12.24 -6.31 -2.30
C MET A 172 -11.14 -6.74 -1.33
N ALA A 173 -11.25 -7.93 -0.73
CA ALA A 173 -10.23 -8.46 0.20
C ALA A 173 -8.88 -8.66 -0.50
N LYS A 174 -8.90 -9.28 -1.69
CA LYS A 174 -7.71 -9.48 -2.52
C LYS A 174 -7.09 -8.15 -2.96
N ALA A 175 -7.90 -7.13 -3.28
CA ALA A 175 -7.40 -5.81 -3.66
C ALA A 175 -6.73 -5.05 -2.49
N LEU A 176 -7.23 -5.24 -1.25
CA LEU A 176 -6.73 -4.52 -0.08
C LEU A 176 -5.50 -5.16 0.58
N ASN A 177 -5.41 -6.50 0.61
CA ASN A 177 -4.33 -7.19 1.34
C ASN A 177 -3.90 -8.52 0.71
N PHE A 178 -4.33 -8.82 -0.52
CA PHE A 178 -3.90 -10.00 -1.28
C PHE A 178 -4.32 -11.36 -0.68
N ILE A 179 -5.27 -11.36 0.26
CA ILE A 179 -5.82 -12.55 0.93
C ILE A 179 -7.35 -12.58 0.84
N ASN A 180 -7.94 -13.74 1.13
CA ASN A 180 -9.38 -13.95 0.99
C ASN A 180 -10.18 -13.41 2.21
N PRO A 181 -11.51 -13.22 2.07
CA PRO A 181 -12.38 -12.74 3.15
C PRO A 181 -12.35 -13.57 4.44
N ASN A 182 -12.06 -14.87 4.35
CA ASN A 182 -11.98 -15.78 5.48
C ASN A 182 -10.67 -15.65 6.27
N GLU A 183 -9.70 -14.88 5.74
CA GLU A 183 -8.42 -14.61 6.39
C GLU A 183 -8.27 -13.15 6.78
N ILE A 184 -8.80 -12.21 5.99
CA ILE A 184 -8.65 -10.77 6.24
C ILE A 184 -9.47 -10.33 7.45
N SER A 185 -8.89 -9.47 8.30
CA SER A 185 -9.58 -8.83 9.41
C SER A 185 -10.74 -7.95 8.92
N SER A 186 -11.87 -8.03 9.61
CA SER A 186 -13.04 -7.21 9.31
C SER A 186 -12.77 -5.72 9.42
N THR A 187 -11.88 -5.32 10.34
CA THR A 187 -11.46 -3.93 10.53
C THR A 187 -10.92 -3.33 9.25
N VAL A 188 -10.20 -4.12 8.43
CA VAL A 188 -9.60 -3.65 7.18
C VAL A 188 -10.68 -3.26 6.16
N VAL A 189 -11.63 -4.17 5.92
CA VAL A 189 -12.70 -3.97 4.94
C VAL A 189 -13.68 -2.89 5.42
N LEU A 190 -14.06 -2.92 6.69
CA LEU A 190 -14.97 -1.93 7.28
C LEU A 190 -14.35 -0.52 7.27
N THR A 191 -13.05 -0.39 7.51
CA THR A 191 -12.35 0.91 7.40
C THR A 191 -12.39 1.43 5.97
N ALA A 192 -12.16 0.57 4.97
CA ALA A 192 -12.24 0.96 3.57
C ALA A 192 -13.67 1.39 3.17
N LEU A 193 -14.69 0.61 3.54
CA LEU A 193 -16.10 0.94 3.29
C LEU A 193 -16.51 2.26 3.96
N ASN A 194 -16.16 2.45 5.23
CA ASN A 194 -16.50 3.65 5.99
C ASN A 194 -15.96 4.92 5.29
N ARG A 195 -14.76 4.85 4.72
CA ARG A 195 -14.17 5.99 3.99
C ARG A 195 -14.86 6.29 2.67
N PHE A 196 -15.21 5.24 1.94
CA PHE A 196 -15.97 5.37 0.70
C PHE A 196 -17.37 5.97 0.94
N LEU A 197 -17.92 5.80 2.15
CA LEU A 197 -19.20 6.37 2.56
C LEU A 197 -19.10 7.79 3.14
N GLN A 198 -17.93 8.22 3.61
CA GLN A 198 -17.75 9.53 4.26
C GLN A 198 -17.40 10.64 3.27
N GLU A 199 -16.67 10.34 2.21
CA GLU A 199 -16.17 11.35 1.27
C GLU A 199 -16.78 11.18 -0.11
N LYS A 200 -17.29 12.27 -0.71
CA LYS A 200 -17.94 12.25 -2.04
C LYS A 200 -17.10 11.49 -3.08
N ASN A 201 -15.81 11.80 -3.17
CA ASN A 201 -14.88 11.16 -4.11
C ASN A 201 -13.98 10.11 -3.43
N GLY A 202 -14.33 9.64 -2.23
CA GLY A 202 -13.45 8.79 -1.41
C GLY A 202 -13.03 7.49 -2.10
N SER A 203 -13.96 6.88 -2.86
CA SER A 203 -13.73 5.66 -3.65
C SER A 203 -13.29 5.91 -5.10
N LYS A 204 -13.15 7.18 -5.53
CA LYS A 204 -12.67 7.51 -6.87
C LYS A 204 -11.21 7.10 -6.98
N MET A 205 -10.82 6.55 -8.13
CA MET A 205 -9.50 5.97 -8.36
C MET A 205 -8.68 6.85 -9.31
N ALA A 206 -7.36 6.87 -9.09
CA ALA A 206 -6.40 7.46 -10.02
C ALA A 206 -5.18 6.56 -10.18
N PHE A 207 -4.59 6.63 -11.37
CA PHE A 207 -3.27 6.07 -11.68
C PHE A 207 -2.23 7.19 -11.63
N LEU A 208 -0.98 6.87 -11.35
CA LEU A 208 0.13 7.80 -11.57
C LEU A 208 0.37 7.92 -13.08
N ASP A 209 0.82 9.07 -13.56
CA ASP A 209 1.07 9.31 -14.99
C ASP A 209 2.35 8.65 -15.54
N GLY A 210 3.00 7.80 -14.73
CA GLY A 210 4.21 7.07 -15.08
C GLY A 210 4.81 6.36 -13.87
N SER A 211 6.08 5.96 -13.99
CA SER A 211 6.78 5.13 -13.00
C SER A 211 6.91 5.81 -11.64
N PRO A 212 6.56 5.16 -10.51
CA PRO A 212 6.65 5.81 -9.20
C PRO A 212 8.05 6.27 -8.78
N PRO A 213 9.18 5.61 -9.14
CA PRO A 213 10.51 6.13 -8.85
C PRO A 213 10.75 7.53 -9.44
N GLU A 214 10.46 7.76 -10.72
CA GLU A 214 10.68 9.05 -11.38
C GLU A 214 9.54 10.05 -11.13
N ARG A 215 8.30 9.56 -11.11
CA ARG A 215 7.10 10.43 -11.06
C ARG A 215 6.65 10.80 -9.65
N LEU A 216 7.06 10.06 -8.61
CA LEU A 216 6.68 10.34 -7.22
C LEU A 216 7.89 10.43 -6.29
N CYS A 217 8.79 9.45 -6.32
CA CYS A 217 9.89 9.38 -5.36
C CYS A 217 10.96 10.43 -5.65
N GLN A 218 11.33 10.64 -6.92
CA GLN A 218 12.37 11.60 -7.30
C GLN A 218 12.01 13.04 -6.87
N PRO A 219 10.78 13.56 -7.07
CA PRO A 219 10.37 14.85 -6.51
C PRO A 219 10.56 14.98 -5.00
N MET A 220 10.34 13.90 -4.24
CA MET A 220 10.62 13.90 -2.79
C MET A 220 12.11 13.99 -2.50
N VAL A 221 12.93 13.24 -3.25
CA VAL A 221 14.40 13.26 -3.13
C VAL A 221 14.98 14.63 -3.49
N ASP A 222 14.52 15.23 -4.57
CA ASP A 222 14.94 16.57 -5.00
C ASP A 222 14.60 17.59 -3.91
N TYR A 223 13.36 17.56 -3.41
CA TYR A 223 12.91 18.44 -2.33
C TYR A 223 13.80 18.34 -1.07
N ILE A 224 14.15 17.11 -0.68
CA ILE A 224 15.01 16.83 0.48
C ILE A 224 16.43 17.34 0.25
N THR A 225 17.03 17.02 -0.91
CA THR A 225 18.44 17.31 -1.18
C THR A 225 18.71 18.80 -1.43
N GLU A 226 17.81 19.50 -2.12
CA GLU A 226 17.86 20.96 -2.29
C GLU A 226 17.85 21.74 -0.96
N ARG A 227 17.32 21.13 0.10
CA ARG A 227 17.22 21.72 1.45
C ARG A 227 18.24 21.15 2.43
N GLY A 228 19.28 20.50 1.91
CA GLY A 228 20.44 20.05 2.67
C GLY A 228 20.31 18.67 3.31
N GLY A 229 19.20 17.95 3.07
CA GLY A 229 19.11 16.53 3.41
C GLY A 229 19.92 15.67 2.43
N GLU A 230 20.06 14.38 2.75
CA GLU A 230 20.80 13.43 1.93
C GLU A 230 19.94 12.20 1.62
N VAL A 231 20.00 11.70 0.39
CA VAL A 231 19.40 10.41 0.00
C VAL A 231 20.47 9.59 -0.71
N ARG A 232 20.80 8.44 -0.14
CA ARG A 232 21.87 7.55 -0.62
C ARG A 232 21.30 6.19 -0.97
N LEU A 233 21.34 5.85 -2.26
CA LEU A 233 21.08 4.50 -2.76
C LEU A 233 22.29 3.60 -2.49
N ASN A 234 22.12 2.29 -2.64
CA ASN A 234 23.20 1.30 -2.46
C ASN A 234 23.86 1.39 -1.07
N ALA A 235 23.08 1.74 -0.05
CA ALA A 235 23.48 1.90 1.34
C ALA A 235 22.72 0.90 2.23
N PRO A 236 23.00 -0.41 2.15
CA PRO A 236 22.37 -1.43 2.99
C PRO A 236 22.77 -1.30 4.46
N LEU A 237 21.78 -1.12 5.35
CA LEU A 237 21.99 -1.27 6.78
C LEU A 237 22.40 -2.72 7.10
N LYS A 238 23.53 -2.87 7.77
CA LYS A 238 24.07 -4.16 8.25
C LYS A 238 23.68 -4.42 9.68
N GLU A 239 23.81 -3.42 10.55
CA GLU A 239 23.63 -3.55 12.00
C GLU A 239 23.26 -2.20 12.63
N ILE A 240 22.41 -2.24 13.66
CA ILE A 240 22.11 -1.10 14.54
C ILE A 240 23.08 -1.18 15.71
N LEU A 241 24.06 -0.28 15.75
CA LEU A 241 25.11 -0.26 16.76
C LEU A 241 24.58 0.41 18.03
N LEU A 242 24.83 -0.19 19.18
CA LEU A 242 24.35 0.29 20.47
C LEU A 242 25.47 0.89 21.34
N ASN A 243 25.08 1.84 22.19
CA ASN A 243 25.83 2.26 23.37
C ASN A 243 25.60 1.30 24.53
N GLU A 244 26.33 1.47 25.64
CA GLU A 244 26.16 0.67 26.87
C GLU A 244 24.75 0.81 27.50
N ASP A 245 24.11 1.96 27.30
CA ASP A 245 22.73 2.24 27.76
C ASP A 245 21.64 1.68 26.82
N ASN A 246 22.04 0.92 25.79
CA ASN A 246 21.19 0.36 24.73
C ASN A 246 20.52 1.40 23.80
N MET A 247 20.92 2.68 23.86
CA MET A 247 20.55 3.67 22.83
C MET A 247 21.36 3.44 21.56
N VAL A 248 20.85 3.93 20.42
CA VAL A 248 21.55 3.78 19.14
C VAL A 248 22.77 4.70 19.11
N ARG A 249 23.95 4.12 18.87
CA ARG A 249 25.20 4.85 18.64
C ARG A 249 25.39 5.24 17.18
N GLY A 250 24.99 4.35 16.26
CA GLY A 250 25.23 4.47 14.84
C GLY A 250 24.55 3.37 14.03
N PHE A 251 24.45 3.58 12.72
CA PHE A 251 24.10 2.56 11.74
C PHE A 251 25.36 2.05 11.05
N LEU A 252 25.65 0.76 11.19
CA LEU A 252 26.71 0.10 10.41
C LEU A 252 26.17 -0.22 9.03
N MET A 253 26.77 0.38 8.00
CA MET A 253 26.41 0.16 6.61
C MET A 253 27.32 -0.88 6.00
N ARG A 254 26.74 -1.81 5.23
CA ARG A 254 27.52 -2.84 4.53
C ARG A 254 28.20 -2.23 3.30
N GLY A 255 29.51 -2.40 3.21
CA GLY A 255 30.26 -2.06 2.01
C GLY A 255 29.87 -2.95 0.83
N LEU A 256 29.73 -2.37 -0.36
CA LEU A 256 29.39 -3.09 -1.59
C LEU A 256 30.62 -3.24 -2.50
N ALA A 257 30.59 -4.25 -3.38
CA ALA A 257 31.66 -4.51 -4.35
C ALA A 257 33.07 -4.60 -3.72
N GLY A 258 33.18 -5.19 -2.53
CA GLY A 258 34.45 -5.36 -1.81
C GLY A 258 34.91 -4.13 -1.01
N ALA A 259 34.16 -3.03 -1.01
CA ALA A 259 34.41 -1.91 -0.11
C ALA A 259 34.21 -2.32 1.36
N PRO A 260 34.95 -1.71 2.31
CA PRO A 260 34.76 -1.97 3.73
C PRO A 260 33.41 -1.42 4.22
N ASP A 261 32.92 -2.01 5.31
CA ASP A 261 31.78 -1.46 6.04
C ASP A 261 32.13 -0.08 6.61
N TYR A 262 31.11 0.78 6.74
CA TYR A 262 31.28 2.14 7.24
C TYR A 262 30.13 2.52 8.17
N GLU A 263 30.40 3.40 9.13
CA GLU A 263 29.41 3.84 10.12
C GLU A 263 28.75 5.16 9.71
N ILE A 264 27.44 5.26 9.91
CA ILE A 264 26.67 6.50 9.83
C ILE A 264 26.20 6.88 11.23
N THR A 265 26.57 8.08 11.67
CA THR A 265 26.15 8.66 12.95
C THR A 265 25.19 9.82 12.74
N ALA A 266 24.22 9.93 13.63
CA ALA A 266 23.16 10.93 13.67
C ALA A 266 22.70 11.18 15.12
N ASP A 267 21.92 12.23 15.34
CA ASP A 267 21.33 12.52 16.66
C ASP A 267 20.16 11.57 16.94
N VAL A 268 19.40 11.23 15.90
CA VAL A 268 18.21 10.37 15.95
C VAL A 268 18.23 9.37 14.78
N TYR A 269 17.66 8.19 15.00
CA TYR A 269 17.62 7.08 14.06
C TYR A 269 16.19 6.63 13.80
N VAL A 270 15.87 6.31 12.54
CA VAL A 270 14.56 5.84 12.13
C VAL A 270 14.72 4.57 11.32
N SER A 271 13.99 3.52 11.68
CA SER A 271 13.77 2.40 10.75
C SER A 271 12.50 2.67 9.96
N ALA A 272 12.65 2.93 8.66
CA ALA A 272 11.57 2.96 7.67
C ALA A 272 11.52 1.68 6.81
N MET A 273 12.21 0.63 7.25
CA MET A 273 12.22 -0.69 6.61
C MET A 273 10.88 -1.43 6.81
N PRO A 274 10.53 -2.39 5.93
CA PRO A 274 9.43 -3.31 6.22
C PRO A 274 9.64 -4.07 7.54
N VAL A 275 8.55 -4.52 8.18
CA VAL A 275 8.61 -5.17 9.51
C VAL A 275 9.47 -6.43 9.50
N ASP A 276 9.45 -7.24 8.43
CA ASP A 276 10.20 -8.49 8.35
C ASP A 276 11.72 -8.30 8.44
N PRO A 277 12.39 -7.49 7.59
CA PRO A 277 13.82 -7.20 7.75
C PRO A 277 14.14 -6.44 9.04
N LEU A 278 13.25 -5.59 9.55
CA LEU A 278 13.44 -4.94 10.86
C LEU A 278 13.58 -5.98 11.98
N LYS A 279 12.66 -6.96 12.06
CA LYS A 279 12.71 -8.04 13.08
C LYS A 279 14.06 -8.76 13.09
N VAL A 280 14.65 -8.98 11.92
CA VAL A 280 15.97 -9.63 11.78
C VAL A 280 17.10 -8.75 12.31
N LEU A 281 17.02 -7.44 12.07
CA LEU A 281 18.05 -6.46 12.42
C LEU A 281 17.92 -5.89 13.84
N LEU A 282 16.89 -6.27 14.60
CA LEU A 282 16.75 -5.85 15.99
C LEU A 282 17.97 -6.29 16.82
N PRO A 283 18.62 -5.37 17.56
CA PRO A 283 19.64 -5.71 18.54
C PRO A 283 19.12 -6.70 19.58
N ILE A 284 19.99 -7.60 20.05
CA ILE A 284 19.64 -8.64 21.04
C ILE A 284 18.95 -8.06 22.28
N PRO A 285 19.45 -6.97 22.92
CA PRO A 285 18.82 -6.41 24.12
C PRO A 285 17.38 -5.92 23.90
N TRP A 286 17.02 -5.56 22.66
CA TRP A 286 15.69 -5.04 22.34
C TRP A 286 14.67 -6.16 22.09
N LYS A 287 15.12 -7.37 21.73
CA LYS A 287 14.23 -8.51 21.41
C LYS A 287 13.39 -8.98 22.59
N GLU A 288 13.82 -8.70 23.82
CA GLU A 288 13.09 -9.03 25.05
C GLU A 288 12.09 -7.96 25.47
N MET A 289 12.10 -6.79 24.82
CA MET A 289 11.16 -5.71 25.15
C MET A 289 9.79 -5.98 24.53
N GLU A 290 8.72 -5.89 25.34
CA GLU A 290 7.33 -6.15 24.91
C GLU A 290 6.96 -5.37 23.62
N TYR A 291 7.42 -4.13 23.51
CA TYR A 291 7.20 -3.29 22.33
C TYR A 291 7.70 -3.93 21.04
N PHE A 292 8.91 -4.50 21.03
CA PHE A 292 9.50 -5.12 19.85
C PHE A 292 9.04 -6.57 19.66
N GLN A 293 8.70 -7.29 20.74
CA GLN A 293 8.11 -8.62 20.67
C GLN A 293 6.76 -8.63 19.95
N LYS A 294 5.95 -7.57 20.11
CA LYS A 294 4.68 -7.41 19.39
C LYS A 294 4.83 -7.49 17.88
N LEU A 295 5.98 -7.09 17.32
CA LEU A 295 6.24 -7.16 15.87
C LEU A 295 6.19 -8.59 15.34
N ASN A 296 6.41 -9.61 16.18
CA ASN A 296 6.32 -11.01 15.77
C ASN A 296 4.91 -11.42 15.31
N GLY A 297 3.87 -10.70 15.74
CA GLY A 297 2.50 -10.89 15.25
C GLY A 297 2.22 -10.25 13.88
N LEU A 298 3.23 -9.67 13.22
CA LEU A 298 3.13 -9.06 11.89
C LEU A 298 4.08 -9.77 10.94
N GLU A 299 3.54 -10.36 9.87
CA GLU A 299 4.31 -11.05 8.83
C GLU A 299 3.88 -10.58 7.44
N GLY A 300 4.83 -10.43 6.52
CA GLY A 300 4.54 -10.03 5.16
C GLY A 300 3.69 -11.07 4.40
N VAL A 301 2.65 -10.62 3.69
CA VAL A 301 1.86 -11.46 2.78
C VAL A 301 2.56 -11.58 1.41
N PRO A 302 2.57 -12.76 0.77
CA PRO A 302 3.12 -12.90 -0.58
C PRO A 302 2.18 -12.30 -1.63
N VAL A 303 2.76 -11.63 -2.62
CA VAL A 303 2.06 -11.11 -3.80
C VAL A 303 2.96 -11.20 -5.03
N ILE A 304 2.34 -11.38 -6.20
CA ILE A 304 3.02 -11.39 -7.50
C ILE A 304 2.34 -10.38 -8.41
N ASN A 305 3.14 -9.60 -9.12
CA ASN A 305 2.69 -8.63 -10.09
C ASN A 305 3.26 -9.00 -11.47
N LEU A 306 2.37 -9.14 -12.45
CA LEU A 306 2.71 -9.56 -13.81
C LEU A 306 2.53 -8.40 -14.77
N HIS A 307 3.42 -8.29 -15.73
CA HIS A 307 3.35 -7.33 -16.84
C HIS A 307 3.44 -8.13 -18.13
N LEU A 308 2.42 -8.03 -18.98
CA LEU A 308 2.27 -8.83 -20.19
C LEU A 308 2.04 -7.89 -21.38
N TRP A 309 2.98 -7.87 -22.32
CA TRP A 309 2.90 -7.05 -23.54
C TRP A 309 2.39 -7.88 -24.70
N PHE A 310 1.38 -7.39 -25.41
CA PHE A 310 0.74 -8.12 -26.51
C PHE A 310 1.00 -7.48 -27.87
N ASP A 311 0.81 -8.27 -28.93
CA ASP A 311 1.01 -7.87 -30.32
C ASP A 311 -0.06 -6.91 -30.86
N ARG A 312 -1.15 -6.72 -30.12
CA ARG A 312 -2.31 -5.90 -30.48
C ARG A 312 -2.95 -5.28 -29.25
N LYS A 313 -3.89 -4.35 -29.48
CA LYS A 313 -4.78 -3.82 -28.44
C LYS A 313 -5.83 -4.87 -28.05
N LEU A 314 -6.00 -5.06 -26.74
CA LEU A 314 -6.95 -6.01 -26.14
C LEU A 314 -8.19 -5.33 -25.56
N THR A 315 -8.11 -4.04 -25.23
CA THR A 315 -9.22 -3.29 -24.67
C THR A 315 -8.97 -1.79 -24.75
N ASP A 316 -10.05 -1.01 -24.84
CA ASP A 316 -10.03 0.46 -24.74
C ASP A 316 -10.44 0.94 -23.33
N VAL A 317 -10.61 0.02 -22.37
CA VAL A 317 -11.01 0.37 -21.01
C VAL A 317 -9.87 1.12 -20.31
N ASP A 318 -10.12 2.40 -20.05
CA ASP A 318 -9.26 3.26 -19.23
C ASP A 318 -9.67 3.22 -17.74
N HIS A 319 -9.50 2.05 -17.10
CA HIS A 319 -9.84 1.87 -15.68
C HIS A 319 -9.11 0.68 -15.03
N LEU A 320 -9.10 0.65 -13.70
CA LEU A 320 -8.83 -0.57 -12.93
C LEU A 320 -10.01 -1.54 -13.05
N LEU A 321 -9.71 -2.82 -13.28
CA LEU A 321 -10.68 -3.90 -13.44
C LEU A 321 -10.51 -4.94 -12.34
N PHE A 322 -11.63 -5.35 -11.72
CA PHE A 322 -11.66 -6.46 -10.78
C PHE A 322 -11.90 -7.76 -11.55
N SER A 323 -10.88 -8.61 -11.68
CA SER A 323 -10.95 -9.84 -12.49
C SER A 323 -12.00 -10.85 -12.01
N ARG A 324 -12.29 -10.85 -10.70
CA ARG A 324 -13.10 -11.88 -10.02
C ARG A 324 -12.61 -13.31 -10.28
N SER A 325 -11.34 -13.46 -10.62
CA SER A 325 -10.67 -14.73 -10.83
C SER A 325 -10.35 -15.41 -9.49
N PRO A 326 -10.33 -16.76 -9.44
CA PRO A 326 -9.77 -17.47 -8.29
C PRO A 326 -8.26 -17.19 -8.13
N LEU A 327 -7.54 -16.90 -9.21
CA LEU A 327 -6.10 -16.67 -9.25
C LEU A 327 -5.73 -15.18 -9.18
N LEU A 328 -6.38 -14.36 -10.01
CA LEU A 328 -6.08 -12.93 -10.14
C LEU A 328 -6.93 -12.08 -9.18
N SER A 329 -6.42 -10.90 -8.88
CA SER A 329 -7.09 -9.86 -8.09
C SER A 329 -7.58 -8.76 -9.03
N VAL A 330 -6.88 -7.62 -9.05
CA VAL A 330 -7.12 -6.50 -9.96
C VAL A 330 -6.13 -6.53 -11.13
N TYR A 331 -6.51 -5.91 -12.23
CA TYR A 331 -5.63 -5.66 -13.37
C TYR A 331 -6.00 -4.36 -14.09
N ALA A 332 -5.11 -3.86 -14.92
CA ALA A 332 -5.35 -2.73 -15.80
C ALA A 332 -4.58 -2.91 -17.12
N ASP A 333 -5.11 -2.33 -18.20
CA ASP A 333 -4.30 -2.10 -19.39
C ASP A 333 -3.56 -0.77 -19.22
N MET A 334 -2.29 -0.87 -18.84
CA MET A 334 -1.45 0.27 -18.54
C MET A 334 -1.16 1.13 -19.76
N SER A 335 -1.30 0.57 -20.97
CA SER A 335 -1.22 1.33 -22.22
C SER A 335 -2.40 2.28 -22.44
N ASN A 336 -3.47 2.16 -21.64
CA ASN A 336 -4.58 3.11 -21.56
C ASN A 336 -4.48 3.97 -20.30
N THR A 337 -4.19 3.33 -19.16
CA THR A 337 -4.38 3.96 -17.85
C THR A 337 -3.25 4.86 -17.40
N CYS A 338 -2.04 4.67 -17.94
CA CYS A 338 -0.81 5.37 -17.57
C CYS A 338 -0.21 6.10 -18.78
N ARG A 339 -0.02 7.43 -18.68
CA ARG A 339 0.44 8.26 -19.81
C ARG A 339 1.86 7.94 -20.26
N GLU A 340 2.80 7.67 -19.35
CA GLU A 340 4.17 7.28 -19.72
C GLU A 340 4.20 5.93 -20.45
N TYR A 341 3.23 5.05 -20.20
CA TYR A 341 3.20 3.69 -20.76
C TYR A 341 2.24 3.58 -21.96
N GLU A 342 1.73 4.72 -22.43
CA GLU A 342 0.71 4.78 -23.47
C GLU A 342 1.18 4.09 -24.76
N ASN A 343 0.30 3.24 -25.31
CA ASN A 343 0.50 2.64 -26.62
C ASN A 343 -0.87 2.45 -27.31
N PRO A 344 -1.13 3.13 -28.43
CA PRO A 344 -2.43 3.06 -29.09
C PRO A 344 -2.64 1.72 -29.82
N ASP A 345 -1.57 1.04 -30.22
CA ASP A 345 -1.63 -0.15 -31.09
C ASP A 345 -1.49 -1.47 -30.32
N ARG A 346 -0.94 -1.43 -29.11
CA ARG A 346 -0.60 -2.61 -28.30
C ARG A 346 -1.01 -2.44 -26.85
N SER A 347 -1.48 -3.53 -26.23
CA SER A 347 -1.77 -3.55 -24.80
C SER A 347 -0.57 -3.98 -23.96
N MET A 348 -0.44 -3.37 -22.79
CA MET A 348 0.40 -3.84 -21.69
C MET A 348 -0.51 -4.08 -20.50
N LEU A 349 -0.81 -5.34 -20.22
CA LEU A 349 -1.63 -5.70 -19.06
C LEU A 349 -0.73 -5.83 -17.84
N GLU A 350 -1.03 -5.06 -16.80
CA GLU A 350 -0.46 -5.23 -15.48
C GLU A 350 -1.50 -5.88 -14.57
N LEU A 351 -1.14 -7.02 -13.95
CA LEU A 351 -2.05 -7.86 -13.18
C LEU A 351 -1.48 -8.18 -11.81
N VAL A 352 -2.36 -8.23 -10.81
CA VAL A 352 -2.02 -8.72 -9.47
C VAL A 352 -2.52 -10.16 -9.33
N LEU A 353 -1.60 -11.08 -9.07
CA LEU A 353 -1.92 -12.47 -8.71
C LEU A 353 -1.97 -12.58 -7.19
N ALA A 354 -3.17 -12.87 -6.67
CA ALA A 354 -3.44 -13.01 -5.26
C ALA A 354 -4.65 -13.92 -5.00
N PRO A 355 -4.57 -14.88 -4.05
CA PRO A 355 -3.43 -15.12 -3.14
C PRO A 355 -2.24 -15.80 -3.82
N ALA A 356 -1.02 -15.41 -3.43
CA ALA A 356 0.21 -15.88 -4.08
C ALA A 356 0.99 -16.95 -3.29
N GLN A 357 0.47 -17.43 -2.16
CA GLN A 357 1.21 -18.35 -1.27
C GLN A 357 1.69 -19.62 -1.99
N ASP A 358 0.84 -20.24 -2.81
CA ASP A 358 1.17 -21.47 -3.56
C ASP A 358 1.93 -21.19 -4.88
N TRP A 359 2.07 -19.91 -5.23
CA TRP A 359 2.66 -19.46 -6.51
C TRP A 359 4.02 -18.81 -6.33
N ILE A 360 4.36 -18.30 -5.14
CA ILE A 360 5.54 -17.47 -4.91
C ILE A 360 6.87 -18.18 -5.19
N THR A 361 6.88 -19.51 -5.16
CA THR A 361 8.06 -20.36 -5.43
C THR A 361 8.04 -20.99 -6.83
N LYS A 362 6.97 -20.82 -7.60
CA LYS A 362 6.83 -21.36 -8.96
C LYS A 362 7.70 -20.61 -9.96
N SER A 363 8.00 -21.23 -11.10
CA SER A 363 8.72 -20.56 -12.19
C SER A 363 7.89 -19.42 -12.80
N ASP A 364 8.55 -18.47 -13.46
CA ASP A 364 7.87 -17.36 -14.12
C ASP A 364 7.01 -17.89 -15.27
N GLU A 365 7.49 -18.90 -15.99
CA GLU A 365 6.80 -19.58 -17.08
C GLU A 365 5.50 -20.24 -16.60
N GLU A 366 5.53 -21.00 -15.50
CA GLU A 366 4.32 -21.61 -14.91
C GLU A 366 3.29 -20.55 -14.53
N ILE A 367 3.73 -19.43 -13.93
CA ILE A 367 2.86 -18.32 -13.51
C ILE A 367 2.23 -17.64 -14.72
N VAL A 368 3.01 -17.40 -15.78
CA VAL A 368 2.54 -16.77 -17.01
C VAL A 368 1.54 -17.68 -17.74
N GLU A 369 1.84 -18.98 -17.85
CA GLU A 369 0.97 -19.96 -18.49
C GLU A 369 -0.42 -20.00 -17.86
N VAL A 370 -0.51 -20.10 -16.53
CA VAL A 370 -1.82 -20.09 -15.84
C VAL A 370 -2.51 -18.74 -15.89
N THR A 371 -1.75 -17.65 -16.00
CA THR A 371 -2.32 -16.30 -16.16
C THR A 371 -2.94 -16.14 -17.55
N LEU A 372 -2.31 -16.69 -18.60
CA LEU A 372 -2.88 -16.69 -19.95
C LEU A 372 -4.20 -17.46 -20.01
N VAL A 373 -4.33 -18.59 -19.30
CA VAL A 373 -5.60 -19.33 -19.18
C VAL A 373 -6.70 -18.50 -18.51
N GLU A 374 -6.36 -17.66 -17.54
CA GLU A 374 -7.34 -16.72 -16.96
C GLU A 374 -7.67 -15.58 -17.93
N LEU A 375 -6.69 -15.08 -18.69
CA LEU A 375 -6.91 -14.05 -19.71
C LEU A 375 -7.82 -14.52 -20.86
N GLU A 376 -7.79 -15.79 -21.23
CA GLU A 376 -8.74 -16.37 -22.20
C GLU A 376 -10.20 -16.19 -21.77
N LYS A 377 -10.49 -16.25 -20.46
CA LYS A 377 -11.83 -16.03 -19.91
C LYS A 377 -12.18 -14.53 -19.83
N LEU A 378 -11.18 -13.70 -19.59
CA LEU A 378 -11.36 -12.25 -19.48
C LEU A 378 -11.50 -11.58 -20.86
N PHE A 379 -10.84 -12.11 -21.88
CA PHE A 379 -10.78 -11.58 -23.26
C PHE A 379 -11.02 -12.69 -24.31
N PRO A 380 -12.18 -13.36 -24.30
CA PRO A 380 -12.45 -14.49 -25.20
C PRO A 380 -12.35 -14.11 -26.68
N ASP A 381 -12.70 -12.88 -27.05
CA ASP A 381 -12.63 -12.40 -28.44
C ASP A 381 -11.20 -12.19 -28.94
N HIS A 382 -10.21 -12.15 -28.05
CA HIS A 382 -8.80 -12.00 -28.41
C HIS A 382 -8.02 -13.31 -28.37
N PHE A 383 -8.39 -14.25 -27.50
CA PHE A 383 -7.65 -15.51 -27.34
C PHE A 383 -8.42 -16.74 -27.86
N GLY A 384 -9.76 -16.71 -27.91
CA GLY A 384 -10.60 -17.81 -28.38
C GLY A 384 -10.81 -17.84 -29.91
N THR A 385 -9.94 -17.22 -30.69
CA THR A 385 -10.08 -17.07 -32.15
C THR A 385 -9.06 -17.89 -32.93
N GLU A 386 -9.21 -17.98 -34.26
CA GLU A 386 -8.23 -18.64 -35.14
C GLU A 386 -6.85 -17.94 -35.17
N ASN A 387 -6.80 -16.67 -34.77
CA ASN A 387 -5.58 -15.87 -34.69
C ASN A 387 -5.48 -15.20 -33.31
N PRO A 388 -5.15 -15.96 -32.25
CA PRO A 388 -5.14 -15.44 -30.89
C PRO A 388 -4.10 -14.33 -30.71
N ALA A 389 -4.33 -13.44 -29.75
CA ALA A 389 -3.36 -12.43 -29.34
C ALA A 389 -2.06 -13.11 -28.88
N ARG A 390 -0.93 -12.56 -29.31
CA ARG A 390 0.39 -13.12 -29.01
C ARG A 390 1.08 -12.30 -27.94
N LEU A 391 1.51 -12.98 -26.88
CA LEU A 391 2.41 -12.42 -25.88
C LEU A 391 3.78 -12.14 -26.52
N LEU A 392 4.22 -10.89 -26.52
CA LEU A 392 5.51 -10.47 -27.05
C LEU A 392 6.62 -10.67 -26.03
N LYS A 393 6.37 -10.27 -24.78
CA LYS A 393 7.28 -10.42 -23.63
C LYS A 393 6.49 -10.33 -22.32
N TYR A 394 7.15 -10.70 -21.23
CA TYR A 394 6.59 -10.60 -19.88
C TYR A 394 7.63 -10.22 -18.84
N LYS A 395 7.16 -9.70 -17.70
CA LYS A 395 7.92 -9.54 -16.46
C LYS A 395 7.08 -10.02 -15.27
N VAL A 396 7.67 -10.84 -14.41
CA VAL A 396 7.03 -11.34 -13.18
C VAL A 396 7.81 -10.81 -11.98
N VAL A 397 7.19 -9.95 -11.19
CA VAL A 397 7.80 -9.40 -9.96
C VAL A 397 7.18 -10.07 -8.74
N LYS A 398 8.01 -10.83 -8.02
CA LYS A 398 7.59 -11.60 -6.84
C LYS A 398 8.00 -10.87 -5.57
N THR A 399 7.04 -10.61 -4.70
CA THR A 399 7.29 -10.03 -3.37
C THR A 399 6.80 -11.00 -2.29
N PRO A 400 7.66 -11.93 -1.81
CA PRO A 400 7.24 -12.97 -0.87
C PRO A 400 6.78 -12.47 0.49
N ARG A 401 7.26 -11.28 0.88
CA ARG A 401 6.91 -10.59 2.12
C ARG A 401 6.65 -9.12 1.78
N SER A 402 5.41 -8.81 1.41
CA SER A 402 4.99 -7.48 0.99
C SER A 402 4.49 -6.66 2.18
N VAL A 403 3.23 -6.19 2.14
CA VAL A 403 2.54 -5.59 3.29
C VAL A 403 2.30 -6.64 4.37
N TYR A 404 2.09 -6.25 5.62
CA TYR A 404 1.75 -7.24 6.65
C TYR A 404 0.39 -7.90 6.31
N LYS A 405 0.31 -9.21 6.51
CA LYS A 405 -0.91 -10.00 6.37
C LYS A 405 -1.87 -9.60 7.48
N ALA A 406 -2.93 -8.87 7.13
CA ALA A 406 -3.82 -8.22 8.08
C ALA A 406 -4.93 -9.18 8.54
N THR A 407 -4.54 -10.25 9.25
CA THR A 407 -5.46 -11.21 9.86
C THR A 407 -6.11 -10.66 11.13
N PRO A 408 -7.18 -11.29 11.64
CA PRO A 408 -7.77 -10.91 12.91
C PRO A 408 -6.75 -10.82 14.05
N GLY A 409 -6.89 -9.79 14.89
CA GLY A 409 -6.04 -9.54 16.05
C GLY A 409 -4.72 -8.82 15.74
N CYS A 410 -4.42 -8.49 14.47
CA CYS A 410 -3.17 -7.83 14.12
C CYS A 410 -3.05 -6.39 14.64
N GLN A 411 -4.15 -5.67 14.94
CA GLN A 411 -4.06 -4.27 15.37
C GLN A 411 -3.25 -4.10 16.65
N GLN A 412 -3.36 -5.05 17.60
CA GLN A 412 -2.63 -5.00 18.87
C GLN A 412 -1.10 -5.14 18.70
N HIS A 413 -0.66 -5.66 17.56
CA HIS A 413 0.75 -5.89 17.23
C HIS A 413 1.41 -4.70 16.53
N ARG A 414 0.61 -3.74 16.07
CA ARG A 414 1.11 -2.56 15.35
C ARG A 414 1.75 -1.57 16.32
N PRO A 415 3.05 -1.28 16.19
CA PRO A 415 3.74 -0.35 17.09
C PRO A 415 3.36 1.09 16.75
N ILE A 416 3.36 2.00 17.71
CA ILE A 416 3.34 3.45 17.42
C ILE A 416 4.69 3.88 16.80
N GLN A 417 4.84 5.14 16.41
CA GLN A 417 6.09 5.63 15.80
C GLN A 417 7.22 5.79 16.82
N VAL A 418 6.87 6.13 18.08
CA VAL A 418 7.81 6.33 19.19
C VAL A 418 8.12 5.00 19.86
N THR A 419 9.39 4.59 19.85
CA THR A 419 9.83 3.36 20.52
C THR A 419 10.22 3.63 21.98
N PRO A 420 10.38 2.60 22.83
CA PRO A 420 10.96 2.78 24.16
C PRO A 420 12.43 3.21 24.16
N ILE A 421 13.10 3.24 23.00
CA ILE A 421 14.48 3.68 22.85
C ILE A 421 14.47 5.18 22.48
N PRO A 422 14.98 6.09 23.32
CA PRO A 422 14.74 7.53 23.18
C PRO A 422 15.14 8.12 21.82
N ASN A 423 16.22 7.62 21.20
CA ASN A 423 16.72 8.12 19.93
C ASN A 423 16.42 7.21 18.72
N PHE A 424 15.48 6.26 18.85
CA PHE A 424 15.10 5.36 17.76
C PHE A 424 13.58 5.35 17.52
N PHE A 425 13.19 5.51 16.27
CA PHE A 425 11.78 5.61 15.85
C PHE A 425 11.46 4.63 14.73
N LEU A 426 10.18 4.32 14.56
CA LEU A 426 9.68 3.49 13.46
C LEU A 426 8.82 4.34 12.50
N ALA A 427 8.97 4.06 11.22
CA ALA A 427 8.09 4.53 10.15
C ALA A 427 7.76 3.33 9.24
N GLY A 428 6.57 3.31 8.66
CA GLY A 428 6.13 2.21 7.80
C GLY A 428 4.62 2.02 7.87
N ASP A 429 4.08 1.47 6.78
CA ASP A 429 2.68 1.09 6.65
C ASP A 429 2.17 0.18 7.81
N PHE A 430 3.05 -0.66 8.35
CA PHE A 430 2.78 -1.54 9.50
C PHE A 430 2.64 -0.83 10.85
N THR A 431 3.25 0.36 11.01
CA THR A 431 3.11 1.15 12.26
C THR A 431 1.66 1.58 12.47
N MET A 432 1.29 1.92 13.69
CA MET A 432 -0.07 2.29 14.09
C MET A 432 -0.49 3.59 13.40
N GLN A 433 -1.43 3.46 12.47
CA GLN A 433 -2.10 4.54 11.78
C GLN A 433 -3.40 4.01 11.14
N ARG A 434 -4.33 4.91 10.81
CA ARG A 434 -5.72 4.58 10.47
C ARG A 434 -5.98 4.20 9.00
N TYR A 435 -5.01 4.32 8.10
CA TYR A 435 -5.12 4.13 6.65
C TYR A 435 -4.58 2.78 6.13
N LEU A 436 -4.60 1.73 6.96
CA LEU A 436 -4.26 0.36 6.57
C LEU A 436 -2.82 0.22 6.06
N ALA A 437 -2.42 -0.97 5.62
CA ALA A 437 -1.13 -1.18 4.97
C ALA A 437 -1.17 -0.68 3.51
N SER A 438 -1.07 0.64 3.31
CA SER A 438 -1.25 1.30 2.01
C SER A 438 -0.19 2.38 1.76
N MET A 439 -0.16 2.95 0.55
CA MET A 439 0.66 4.11 0.23
C MET A 439 0.34 5.30 1.14
N GLU A 440 -0.95 5.56 1.39
CA GLU A 440 -1.42 6.59 2.31
C GLU A 440 -1.00 6.30 3.75
N GLY A 441 -1.10 5.05 4.20
CA GLY A 441 -0.61 4.61 5.50
C GLY A 441 0.89 4.80 5.66
N ALA A 442 1.67 4.51 4.62
CA ALA A 442 3.11 4.73 4.60
C ALA A 442 3.45 6.23 4.69
N VAL A 443 2.83 7.08 3.86
CA VAL A 443 3.05 8.55 3.90
C VAL A 443 2.66 9.12 5.26
N LEU A 444 1.49 8.75 5.79
CA LEU A 444 1.05 9.19 7.12
C LEU A 444 2.02 8.73 8.21
N SER A 445 2.49 7.48 8.16
CA SER A 445 3.45 6.98 9.15
C SER A 445 4.72 7.83 9.19
N GLY A 446 5.27 8.20 8.02
CA GLY A 446 6.45 9.07 7.96
C GLY A 446 6.20 10.46 8.52
N LYS A 447 5.02 11.03 8.24
CA LYS A 447 4.59 12.32 8.80
C LYS A 447 4.48 12.28 10.33
N LEU A 448 3.85 11.23 10.88
CA LEU A 448 3.73 11.03 12.33
C LEU A 448 5.11 10.84 12.98
N THR A 449 6.02 10.10 12.35
CA THR A 449 7.39 9.93 12.85
C THR A 449 8.15 11.25 12.87
N ALA A 450 8.09 12.04 11.81
CA ALA A 450 8.72 13.37 11.76
C ALA A 450 8.17 14.32 12.83
N GLN A 451 6.85 14.32 13.04
CA GLN A 451 6.20 15.08 14.11
C GLN A 451 6.70 14.65 15.50
N ALA A 452 6.76 13.34 15.76
CA ALA A 452 7.24 12.83 17.04
C ALA A 452 8.68 13.24 17.33
N ILE A 453 9.58 13.17 16.34
CA ILE A 453 10.98 13.60 16.46
C ILE A 453 11.07 15.10 16.74
N HIS A 454 10.29 15.92 16.03
CA HIS A 454 10.28 17.37 16.22
C HIS A 454 9.78 17.77 17.62
N SER A 455 8.72 17.12 18.11
CA SER A 455 8.18 17.34 19.45
C SER A 455 9.15 16.88 20.56
N HIS A 456 9.86 15.77 20.36
CA HIS A 456 10.83 15.26 21.34
C HIS A 456 11.95 16.29 21.64
N ARG A 457 12.44 16.98 20.61
CA ARG A 457 13.42 18.07 20.75
C ARG A 457 12.90 19.23 21.60
N SER A 458 11.62 19.58 21.46
CA SER A 458 11.04 20.71 22.19
C SER A 458 11.10 20.47 23.70
N MET A 459 10.91 19.23 24.14
CA MET A 459 10.98 18.85 25.56
C MET A 459 12.40 18.88 26.12
N ASP A 460 13.41 18.41 25.37
CA ASP A 460 14.82 18.47 25.81
C ASP A 460 15.37 19.90 25.81
N SER A 461 14.88 20.77 24.92
CA SER A 461 15.25 22.20 24.90
C SER A 461 14.55 23.03 25.97
N SER A 462 13.43 22.55 26.51
CA SER A 462 12.77 23.13 27.68
C SER A 462 13.27 22.45 28.96
N SER A 463 14.44 22.87 29.44
CA SER A 463 14.74 22.69 30.87
C SER A 463 13.57 23.28 31.68
N PRO A 464 13.04 22.59 32.71
CA PRO A 464 11.98 23.17 33.50
C PRO A 464 12.54 24.37 34.24
N SER A 465 12.14 25.58 33.83
CA SER A 465 12.10 26.68 34.76
C SER A 465 11.19 26.22 35.90
N LYS A 466 11.78 25.97 37.07
CA LYS A 466 11.05 25.94 38.34
C LYS A 466 10.29 27.25 38.40
N ASP A 467 9.00 27.22 38.07
CA ASP A 467 7.96 28.16 38.49
C ASP A 467 6.73 27.90 37.62
N LEU A 468 5.92 26.92 38.02
CA LEU A 468 4.46 26.89 37.79
C LEU A 468 3.87 25.68 38.55
N GLN A 469 4.08 25.67 39.87
CA GLN A 469 3.07 25.15 40.79
C GLN A 469 2.23 26.34 41.24
N THR A 470 1.09 26.57 40.59
CA THR A 470 -0.13 27.11 41.21
C THR A 470 -1.21 27.37 40.15
N ALA A 471 -2.45 27.08 40.54
CA ALA A 471 -3.74 27.42 39.91
C ALA A 471 -4.30 26.47 38.83
N LEU A 472 -4.87 25.36 39.33
CA LEU A 472 -6.24 24.82 39.12
C LEU A 472 -7.28 25.77 38.46
N PRO A 473 -8.37 25.27 37.82
CA PRO A 473 -9.27 24.20 38.31
C PRO A 473 -9.40 22.94 37.45
#